data_AF-A0A9X8IU43-F1
#
_entry.id   AF-A0A9X8IU43-F1
#
_cell.length_a   1.000
_cell.length_b   1.000
_cell.length_c   1.000
_cell.angle_alpha   90.00
_cell.angle_beta   90.00
_cell.angle_gamma   90.00
#
_symmetry.space_group_name_H-M   'P 1'
#
loop_
_entity.id
_entity.type
_entity.pdbx_description
1 polymer ?
#
loop_
_entity_poly.entity_id
_entity_poly.type
_entity_poly.pdbx_seq_one_letter_code
_entity_poly.pdbx_strand_id
1 'polypeptide(L)'
;MFEEQLLDFYLKKLNIWNLVYKDVRKQLFSVVFIFILVLTGFLVFIYLNNSFRKYILFDPFYASLLYFLAYMILFLICMYFFVFRLAISTCITKYNISFKSKHWKVFIYLMIQSYLYDRKILGSDPKLNEKSLDFLINALKERKEEVNDLNLLNNLSSYFALFFLLAVPVWSAFNGWIYNHGGIDDLGKAIWYLATMISIIAILVFSIWMPIKVSLLEELFCRKSSKILYLIKALESIKFSLENPNYVKTETPGVIKQSIINSIVKENNK
;
A
#
# COMPACT_ATOMS: atom_id res chain seq x y z
N MET A 1 7.33 -25.66 3.07
CA MET A 1 8.82 -25.65 3.00
C MET A 1 9.34 -24.53 3.92
N PHE A 2 10.55 -24.59 4.50
CA PHE A 2 11.01 -23.60 5.50
C PHE A 2 10.95 -22.14 5.02
N GLU A 3 11.23 -21.90 3.75
CA GLU A 3 11.13 -20.60 3.08
C GLU A 3 9.70 -20.04 3.14
N GLU A 4 8.69 -20.86 2.89
CA GLU A 4 7.28 -20.48 2.96
C GLU A 4 6.84 -20.14 4.39
N GLN A 5 7.32 -20.87 5.40
CA GLN A 5 7.04 -20.56 6.80
C GLN A 5 7.67 -19.22 7.22
N LEU A 6 8.90 -18.96 6.77
CA LEU A 6 9.58 -17.69 7.00
C LEU A 6 8.86 -16.53 6.29
N LEU A 7 8.43 -16.75 5.04
CA LEU A 7 7.68 -15.79 4.28
C LEU A 7 6.34 -15.48 4.95
N ASP A 8 5.61 -16.49 5.40
CA ASP A 8 4.34 -16.31 6.12
C ASP A 8 4.54 -15.57 7.45
N PHE A 9 5.59 -15.90 8.20
CA PHE A 9 5.95 -15.17 9.41
C PHE A 9 6.21 -13.69 9.10
N TYR A 10 7.00 -13.40 8.07
CA TYR A 10 7.29 -12.03 7.66
C TYR A 10 6.03 -11.28 7.18
N LEU A 11 5.26 -11.88 6.28
CA LEU A 11 4.09 -11.26 5.64
C LEU A 11 2.92 -11.06 6.59
N LYS A 12 2.65 -12.05 7.45
CA LYS A 12 1.53 -12.00 8.37
C LYS A 12 1.94 -11.31 9.65
N LYS A 13 3.06 -11.63 10.28
CA LYS A 13 3.36 -11.18 11.66
C LYS A 13 4.21 -9.92 11.71
N LEU A 14 5.23 -9.81 10.87
CA LEU A 14 6.14 -8.65 10.84
C LEU A 14 5.65 -7.47 9.99
N ASN A 15 4.48 -7.60 9.38
CA ASN A 15 3.84 -6.51 8.67
C ASN A 15 3.53 -5.34 9.62
N ILE A 16 3.81 -4.11 9.17
CA ILE A 16 3.54 -2.87 9.91
C ILE A 16 2.06 -2.78 10.34
N TRP A 17 1.17 -3.39 9.55
CA TRP A 17 -0.24 -3.52 9.90
C TRP A 17 -0.46 -4.30 11.20
N ASN A 18 0.23 -5.41 11.40
CA ASN A 18 0.07 -6.24 12.58
C ASN A 18 0.88 -5.75 13.78
N LEU A 19 2.03 -5.11 13.54
CA LEU A 19 2.86 -4.55 14.60
C LEU A 19 2.31 -3.22 15.15
N VAL A 20 1.69 -2.39 14.31
CA VAL A 20 1.35 -1.00 14.65
C VAL A 20 -0.12 -0.69 14.37
N TYR A 21 -0.58 -0.90 13.14
CA TYR A 21 -1.92 -0.42 12.75
C TYR A 21 -3.08 -1.25 13.32
N LYS A 22 -2.83 -2.46 13.83
CA LYS A 22 -3.83 -3.28 14.53
C LYS A 22 -4.45 -2.51 15.70
N ASP A 23 -3.62 -1.77 16.42
CA ASP A 23 -4.01 -1.03 17.62
C ASP A 23 -4.74 0.28 17.28
N VAL A 24 -4.60 0.80 16.04
CA VAL A 24 -5.28 2.01 15.54
C VAL A 24 -6.35 1.73 14.46
N ARG A 25 -6.73 0.46 14.27
CA ARG A 25 -7.64 0.03 13.19
C ARG A 25 -9.02 0.68 13.29
N LYS A 26 -9.54 0.84 14.50
CA LYS A 26 -10.87 1.44 14.74
C LYS A 26 -10.88 2.92 14.34
N GLN A 27 -9.84 3.64 14.70
CA GLN A 27 -9.66 5.07 14.36
C GLN A 27 -9.50 5.23 12.85
N LEU A 28 -8.69 4.39 12.21
CA LEU A 28 -8.54 4.39 10.75
C LEU A 28 -9.88 4.16 10.04
N PHE A 29 -10.64 3.14 10.44
CA PHE A 29 -11.94 2.86 9.84
C PHE A 29 -12.93 4.01 10.06
N SER A 30 -12.94 4.61 11.25
CA SER A 30 -13.82 5.73 11.58
C SER A 30 -13.54 6.97 10.72
N VAL A 31 -12.26 7.33 10.56
CA VAL A 31 -11.86 8.46 9.70
C VAL A 31 -12.26 8.19 8.26
N VAL A 32 -11.95 7.01 7.71
CA VAL A 32 -12.32 6.67 6.33
C VAL A 32 -13.84 6.70 6.13
N PHE A 33 -14.60 6.14 7.07
CA PHE A 33 -16.06 6.08 6.99
C PHE A 33 -16.69 7.48 6.98
N ILE A 34 -16.25 8.38 7.88
CA ILE A 34 -16.74 9.76 7.95
C ILE A 34 -16.47 10.49 6.63
N PHE A 35 -15.26 10.35 6.07
CA PHE A 35 -14.91 11.04 4.83
C PHE A 35 -15.66 10.50 3.61
N ILE A 36 -15.98 9.19 3.57
CA ILE A 36 -16.89 8.64 2.54
C ILE A 36 -18.29 9.26 2.63
N LEU A 37 -18.83 9.42 3.85
CA LEU A 37 -20.13 10.07 4.05
C LEU A 37 -20.11 11.53 3.58
N VAL A 38 -19.06 12.27 3.93
CA VAL A 38 -18.88 13.67 3.49
C VAL A 38 -18.80 13.77 1.97
N LEU A 39 -18.05 12.88 1.33
CA LEU A 39 -17.94 12.82 -0.13
C LEU A 39 -19.30 12.52 -0.79
N THR A 40 -20.07 11.59 -0.20
CA THR A 40 -21.39 11.22 -0.71
C THR A 40 -22.37 12.39 -0.61
N GLY A 41 -22.39 13.08 0.53
CA GLY A 41 -23.19 14.29 0.73
C GLY A 41 -22.82 15.41 -0.25
N PHE A 42 -21.53 15.55 -0.56
CA PHE A 42 -21.04 16.51 -1.55
C PHE A 42 -21.50 16.17 -2.98
N LEU A 43 -21.44 14.91 -3.39
CA LEU A 43 -21.93 14.49 -4.70
C LEU A 43 -23.43 14.76 -4.86
N VAL A 44 -24.21 14.53 -3.80
CA VAL A 44 -25.64 14.89 -3.75
C VAL A 44 -25.82 16.41 -3.86
N PHE A 45 -25.00 17.21 -3.17
CA PHE A 45 -25.04 18.67 -3.26
C PHE A 45 -24.69 19.19 -4.67
N ILE A 46 -23.70 18.61 -5.36
CA ILE A 46 -23.40 18.95 -6.76
C ILE A 46 -24.59 18.61 -7.66
N TYR A 47 -25.17 17.42 -7.49
CA TYR A 47 -26.31 16.98 -8.29
C TYR A 47 -27.49 17.95 -8.15
N LEU A 48 -27.85 18.31 -6.91
CA LEU A 48 -28.92 19.26 -6.63
C LEU A 48 -28.60 20.66 -7.20
N ASN A 49 -27.38 21.17 -7.04
CA ASN A 49 -27.00 22.47 -7.58
C ASN A 49 -27.05 22.53 -9.11
N ASN A 50 -26.64 21.46 -9.81
CA ASN A 50 -26.76 21.40 -11.26
C ASN A 50 -28.24 21.43 -11.71
N SER A 51 -29.16 20.87 -10.92
CA SER A 51 -30.61 20.99 -11.15
C SER A 51 -31.16 22.40 -10.88
N PHE A 52 -30.52 23.18 -9.98
CA PHE A 52 -30.92 24.55 -9.61
C PHE A 52 -29.98 25.63 -10.17
N ARG A 53 -29.46 25.41 -11.39
CA ARG A 53 -28.45 26.25 -12.09
C ARG A 53 -28.75 27.76 -12.18
N LYS A 54 -30.00 28.17 -11.89
CA LYS A 54 -30.49 29.55 -12.01
C LYS A 54 -29.97 30.53 -10.93
N TYR A 55 -29.30 30.05 -9.88
CA TYR A 55 -28.97 30.86 -8.69
C TYR A 55 -27.48 30.88 -8.29
N ILE A 56 -26.56 30.40 -9.14
CA ILE A 56 -25.16 30.19 -8.75
C ILE A 56 -24.27 31.36 -9.23
N LEU A 57 -23.52 31.95 -8.29
CA LEU A 57 -22.58 33.08 -8.49
C LEU A 57 -21.22 32.68 -9.09
N PHE A 58 -20.90 31.38 -9.17
CA PHE A 58 -19.62 30.85 -9.66
C PHE A 58 -19.85 29.69 -10.65
N ASP A 59 -18.92 29.49 -11.57
CA ASP A 59 -18.92 28.33 -12.45
C ASP A 59 -18.85 27.03 -11.60
N PRO A 60 -19.83 26.10 -11.74
CA PRO A 60 -19.92 24.87 -10.96
C PRO A 60 -18.64 24.03 -10.97
N PHE A 61 -17.86 24.10 -12.06
CA PHE A 61 -16.61 23.39 -12.18
C PHE A 61 -15.58 23.88 -11.15
N TYR A 62 -15.36 25.18 -11.04
CA TYR A 62 -14.38 25.75 -10.11
C TYR A 62 -14.80 25.59 -8.65
N ALA A 63 -16.10 25.72 -8.35
CA ALA A 63 -16.64 25.45 -7.02
C ALA A 63 -16.41 23.99 -6.61
N SER A 64 -16.61 23.05 -7.53
CA SER A 64 -16.39 21.63 -7.26
C SER A 64 -14.91 21.29 -7.00
N LEU A 65 -14.00 21.92 -7.74
CA LEU A 65 -12.57 21.75 -7.61
C LEU A 65 -12.04 22.29 -6.28
N LEU A 66 -12.49 23.48 -5.87
CA LEU A 66 -12.07 24.10 -4.60
C LEU A 66 -12.55 23.27 -3.39
N TYR A 67 -13.78 22.75 -3.46
CA TYR A 67 -14.27 21.83 -2.43
C TYR A 67 -13.45 20.53 -2.37
N PHE A 68 -13.14 19.93 -3.52
CA PHE A 68 -12.33 18.72 -3.57
C PHE A 68 -10.95 18.93 -2.94
N LEU A 69 -10.31 20.08 -3.20
CA LEU A 69 -9.04 20.44 -2.57
C LEU A 69 -9.19 20.58 -1.05
N ALA A 70 -10.20 21.29 -0.57
CA ALA A 70 -10.46 21.45 0.86
C ALA A 70 -10.73 20.10 1.55
N TYR A 71 -11.50 19.23 0.90
CA TYR A 71 -11.77 17.86 1.34
C TYR A 71 -10.49 17.04 1.48
N MET A 72 -9.62 17.06 0.48
CA MET A 72 -8.34 16.33 0.50
C MET A 72 -7.41 16.84 1.61
N ILE A 73 -7.34 18.16 1.81
CA ILE A 73 -6.53 18.76 2.89
C ILE A 73 -7.05 18.32 4.26
N LEU A 74 -8.35 18.42 4.50
CA LEU A 74 -8.98 18.00 5.75
C LEU A 74 -8.76 16.49 6.01
N PHE A 75 -8.87 15.67 4.96
CA PHE A 75 -8.63 14.23 5.07
C PHE A 75 -7.19 13.94 5.54
N LEU A 76 -6.20 14.58 4.95
CA LEU A 76 -4.80 14.41 5.33
C LEU A 76 -4.53 14.85 6.78
N ILE A 77 -5.11 15.99 7.20
CA ILE A 77 -5.00 16.48 8.57
C ILE A 77 -5.61 15.48 9.55
N CYS A 78 -6.84 15.01 9.29
CA CYS A 78 -7.50 14.02 10.14
C CYS A 78 -6.72 12.71 10.21
N MET A 79 -6.23 12.21 9.07
CA MET A 79 -5.39 11.01 9.03
C MET A 79 -4.11 11.18 9.87
N TYR A 80 -3.47 12.34 9.79
CA TYR A 80 -2.29 12.64 10.60
C TYR A 80 -2.57 12.60 12.10
N PHE A 81 -3.58 13.34 12.55
CA PHE A 81 -3.88 13.48 13.98
C PHE A 81 -4.47 12.21 14.60
N PHE A 82 -5.40 11.54 13.90
CA PHE A 82 -6.15 10.41 14.47
C PHE A 82 -5.54 9.04 14.18
N VAL A 83 -4.67 8.93 13.17
CA VAL A 83 -4.08 7.63 12.80
C VAL A 83 -2.56 7.65 12.99
N PHE A 84 -1.85 8.53 12.26
CA PHE A 84 -0.38 8.51 12.26
C PHE A 84 0.22 8.88 13.63
N ARG A 85 -0.33 9.90 14.30
CA ARG A 85 0.15 10.30 15.63
C ARG A 85 -0.01 9.17 16.66
N LEU A 86 -1.14 8.47 16.65
CA LEU A 86 -1.35 7.31 17.53
C LEU A 86 -0.42 6.14 17.17
N ALA A 87 -0.20 5.88 15.88
CA ALA A 87 0.74 4.85 15.44
C ALA A 87 2.17 5.15 15.93
N ILE A 88 2.62 6.40 15.83
CA ILE A 88 3.93 6.85 16.33
C ILE A 88 4.02 6.64 17.84
N SER A 89 3.01 7.08 18.60
CA SER A 89 2.97 6.92 20.06
C SER A 89 2.98 5.46 20.48
N THR A 90 2.24 4.59 19.78
CA THR A 90 2.21 3.14 20.02
C THR A 90 3.59 2.53 19.80
N CYS A 91 4.32 2.92 18.74
CA CYS A 91 5.67 2.43 18.51
C CYS A 91 6.66 2.83 19.59
N ILE A 92 6.62 4.09 20.04
CA ILE A 92 7.51 4.59 21.09
C ILE A 92 7.20 3.88 22.41
N THR A 93 5.94 3.76 22.79
CA THR A 93 5.54 3.15 24.07
C THR A 93 5.78 1.64 24.11
N LYS A 94 5.41 0.93 23.03
CA LYS A 94 5.45 -0.54 22.97
C LYS A 94 6.83 -1.08 22.61
N TYR A 95 7.56 -0.41 21.72
CA TYR A 95 8.83 -0.89 21.19
C TYR A 95 10.03 -0.03 21.57
N ASN A 96 9.82 1.17 22.14
CA ASN A 96 10.86 2.16 22.40
C ASN A 96 11.61 2.59 21.12
N ILE A 97 10.93 2.53 19.98
CA ILE A 97 11.51 2.82 18.65
C ILE A 97 10.62 3.84 17.95
N SER A 98 11.22 4.83 17.30
CA SER A 98 10.47 5.76 16.45
C SER A 98 10.01 5.08 15.16
N PHE A 99 8.73 5.28 14.83
CA PHE A 99 8.07 4.70 13.66
C PHE A 99 8.83 5.01 12.36
N LYS A 100 9.06 3.99 11.51
CA LYS A 100 9.81 4.07 10.24
C LYS A 100 11.26 4.60 10.33
N SER A 101 11.89 4.62 11.51
CA SER A 101 13.30 5.01 11.64
C SER A 101 14.29 3.95 11.14
N LYS A 102 15.58 4.29 11.05
CA LYS A 102 16.65 3.30 10.79
C LYS A 102 16.62 2.14 11.79
N HIS A 103 16.30 2.42 13.05
CA HIS A 103 16.16 1.42 14.11
C HIS A 103 14.99 0.44 13.88
N TRP A 104 13.95 0.85 13.14
CA TRP A 104 12.86 -0.05 12.76
C TRP A 104 13.34 -1.19 11.88
N LYS A 105 14.29 -0.94 10.97
CA LYS A 105 14.87 -2.00 10.11
C LYS A 105 15.65 -3.01 10.94
N VAL A 106 16.49 -2.52 11.85
CA VAL A 106 17.27 -3.35 12.79
C VAL A 106 16.33 -4.21 13.65
N PHE A 107 15.23 -3.63 14.14
CA PHE A 107 14.22 -4.37 14.91
C PHE A 107 13.63 -5.55 14.14
N ILE A 108 13.27 -5.35 12.87
CA ILE A 108 12.75 -6.41 12.01
C ILE A 108 13.81 -7.49 11.76
N TYR A 109 15.08 -7.11 11.58
CA TYR A 109 16.19 -8.06 11.41
C TYR A 109 16.37 -8.95 12.64
N LEU A 110 16.38 -8.36 13.84
CA LEU A 110 16.50 -9.11 15.09
C LEU A 110 15.32 -10.08 15.30
N MET A 111 14.11 -9.69 14.89
CA MET A 111 12.92 -10.55 14.94
C MET A 111 13.04 -11.74 13.99
N ILE A 112 13.52 -11.52 12.76
CA ILE A 112 13.78 -12.58 11.79
C ILE A 112 14.87 -13.52 12.32
N GLN A 113 15.98 -12.97 12.80
CA GLN A 113 17.09 -13.75 13.34
C GLN A 113 16.65 -14.60 14.54
N SER A 114 15.89 -14.03 15.48
CA SER A 114 15.33 -14.76 16.61
C SER A 114 14.40 -15.89 16.18
N TYR A 115 13.58 -15.67 15.14
CA TYR A 115 12.72 -16.70 14.57
C TYR A 115 13.53 -17.86 13.96
N LEU A 116 14.62 -17.55 13.25
CA LEU A 116 15.48 -18.58 12.65
C LEU A 116 16.20 -19.45 13.70
N TYR A 117 16.64 -18.85 14.81
CA TYR A 117 17.19 -19.62 15.94
C TYR A 117 16.14 -20.48 16.64
N ASP A 118 14.94 -19.94 16.88
CA ASP A 118 13.84 -20.68 17.52
C ASP A 118 13.40 -21.89 16.68
N ARG A 119 13.37 -21.75 15.36
CA ARG A 119 13.10 -22.85 14.40
C ARG A 119 14.29 -23.80 14.18
N LYS A 120 15.42 -23.60 14.89
CA LYS A 120 16.67 -24.36 14.72
C LYS A 120 17.21 -24.35 13.28
N ILE A 121 16.88 -23.32 12.51
CA ILE A 121 17.45 -23.09 11.18
C ILE A 121 18.85 -22.50 11.32
N LEU A 122 19.02 -21.60 12.31
CA LEU A 122 20.32 -21.18 12.79
C LEU A 122 20.66 -21.93 14.08
N GLY A 123 21.91 -22.33 14.23
CA GLY A 123 22.44 -23.03 15.39
C GLY A 123 23.89 -22.63 15.68
N SER A 124 24.60 -23.51 16.38
CA SER A 124 25.97 -23.25 16.84
C SER A 124 27.03 -23.43 15.75
N ASP A 125 26.72 -24.16 14.67
CA ASP A 125 27.66 -24.41 13.57
C ASP A 125 27.59 -23.31 12.51
N PRO A 126 28.66 -22.51 12.33
CA PRO A 126 28.69 -21.41 11.36
C PRO A 126 28.52 -21.88 9.92
N LYS A 127 29.05 -23.05 9.56
CA LYS A 127 28.99 -23.56 8.18
C LYS A 127 27.57 -24.02 7.81
N LEU A 128 26.85 -24.59 8.76
CA LEU A 128 25.44 -24.94 8.57
C LEU A 128 24.58 -23.69 8.48
N ASN A 129 24.83 -22.69 9.32
CA ASN A 129 24.13 -21.41 9.27
C ASN A 129 24.27 -20.73 7.91
N GLU A 130 25.49 -20.69 7.36
CA GLU A 130 25.75 -20.12 6.04
C GLU A 130 24.95 -20.83 4.95
N LYS A 131 25.03 -22.17 4.89
CA LYS A 131 24.29 -22.98 3.92
C LYS A 131 22.78 -22.82 4.05
N SER A 132 22.25 -22.77 5.27
CA SER A 132 20.82 -22.59 5.52
C SER A 132 20.34 -21.21 5.07
N LEU A 133 21.14 -20.16 5.29
CA LEU A 133 20.82 -18.82 4.81
C LEU A 133 20.88 -18.72 3.28
N ASP A 134 21.90 -19.30 2.65
CA ASP A 134 22.03 -19.31 1.19
C ASP A 134 20.85 -20.05 0.52
N PHE A 135 20.46 -21.19 1.09
CA PHE A 135 19.26 -21.91 0.65
C PHE A 135 18.01 -21.04 0.71
N LEU A 136 17.77 -20.37 1.85
CA LEU A 136 16.59 -19.49 2.02
C LEU A 136 16.63 -18.29 1.07
N ILE A 137 17.79 -17.67 0.88
CA ILE A 137 17.98 -16.52 -0.02
C ILE A 137 17.66 -16.93 -1.46
N ASN A 138 18.19 -18.07 -1.92
CA ASN A 138 17.98 -18.54 -3.29
C ASN A 138 16.52 -18.93 -3.54
N ALA A 139 15.91 -19.68 -2.63
CA ALA A 139 14.49 -20.04 -2.73
C ALA A 139 13.57 -18.79 -2.76
N LEU A 140 13.88 -17.76 -1.98
CA LEU A 140 13.14 -16.50 -2.01
C LEU A 140 13.38 -15.70 -3.30
N LYS A 141 14.58 -15.76 -3.90
CA LYS A 141 14.88 -15.11 -5.18
C LYS A 141 14.06 -15.72 -6.31
N GLU A 142 14.03 -17.05 -6.42
CA GLU A 142 13.20 -17.76 -7.42
C GLU A 142 11.73 -17.39 -7.27
N ARG A 143 11.19 -17.45 -6.03
CA ARG A 143 9.80 -17.08 -5.78
C ARG A 143 9.50 -15.60 -6.07
N LYS A 144 10.47 -14.71 -5.90
CA LYS A 144 10.30 -13.29 -6.24
C LYS A 144 10.07 -13.13 -7.75
N GLU A 145 10.80 -13.86 -8.57
CA GLU A 145 10.69 -13.83 -10.04
C GLU A 145 9.30 -14.31 -10.47
N GLU A 146 8.85 -15.47 -9.98
CA GLU A 146 7.50 -16.00 -10.24
C GLU A 146 6.39 -15.00 -9.87
N VAL A 147 6.52 -14.36 -8.71
CA VAL A 147 5.55 -13.36 -8.23
C VAL A 147 5.60 -12.09 -9.06
N ASN A 148 6.74 -11.73 -9.65
CA ASN A 148 6.85 -10.48 -10.40
C ASN A 148 6.13 -10.58 -11.75
N ASP A 149 6.29 -11.71 -12.44
CA ASP A 149 5.72 -11.97 -13.76
C ASP A 149 4.20 -12.05 -13.71
N LEU A 150 3.65 -12.80 -12.75
CA LEU A 150 2.20 -12.90 -12.52
C LEU A 150 1.56 -11.55 -12.17
N ASN A 151 2.28 -10.70 -11.43
CA ASN A 151 1.75 -9.42 -10.99
C ASN A 151 1.74 -8.36 -12.10
N LEU A 152 2.69 -8.38 -13.06
CA LEU A 152 2.71 -7.43 -14.16
C LEU A 152 1.49 -7.61 -15.08
N LEU A 153 1.20 -8.85 -15.45
CA LEU A 153 0.05 -9.20 -16.29
C LEU A 153 -1.28 -8.85 -15.60
N ASN A 154 -1.43 -9.22 -14.33
CA ASN A 154 -2.64 -8.92 -13.57
C ASN A 154 -2.84 -7.42 -13.32
N ASN A 155 -1.77 -6.67 -13.06
CA ASN A 155 -1.87 -5.22 -12.87
C ASN A 155 -2.33 -4.52 -14.13
N LEU A 156 -1.71 -4.82 -15.29
CA LEU A 156 -2.12 -4.27 -16.58
C LEU A 156 -3.59 -4.60 -16.89
N SER A 157 -3.97 -5.86 -16.73
CA SER A 157 -5.37 -6.30 -16.90
C SER A 157 -6.33 -5.51 -16.02
N SER A 158 -6.00 -5.26 -14.76
CA SER A 158 -6.85 -4.50 -13.84
C SER A 158 -7.06 -3.03 -14.24
N TYR A 159 -6.04 -2.39 -14.82
CA TYR A 159 -6.14 -1.01 -15.28
C TYR A 159 -6.97 -0.91 -16.56
N PHE A 160 -6.78 -1.84 -17.49
CA PHE A 160 -7.64 -1.93 -18.68
C PHE A 160 -9.09 -2.23 -18.31
N ALA A 161 -9.34 -3.12 -17.36
CA ALA A 161 -10.68 -3.40 -16.88
C ALA A 161 -11.36 -2.13 -16.31
N LEU A 162 -10.64 -1.34 -15.50
CA LEU A 162 -11.16 -0.08 -14.97
C LEU A 162 -11.39 0.96 -16.07
N PHE A 163 -10.48 1.06 -17.04
CA PHE A 163 -10.64 1.93 -18.20
C PHE A 163 -11.91 1.55 -18.98
N PHE A 164 -12.10 0.28 -19.32
CA PHE A 164 -13.29 -0.17 -20.05
C PHE A 164 -14.56 0.02 -19.24
N LEU A 165 -14.53 -0.25 -17.93
CA LEU A 165 -15.68 -0.03 -17.05
C LEU A 165 -16.18 1.43 -17.09
N LEU A 166 -15.26 2.39 -17.21
CA LEU A 166 -15.60 3.81 -17.32
C LEU A 166 -15.89 4.26 -18.76
N ALA A 167 -15.22 3.66 -19.75
CA ALA A 167 -15.36 4.01 -21.17
C ALA A 167 -16.66 3.45 -21.80
N VAL A 168 -17.14 2.29 -21.35
CA VAL A 168 -18.35 1.64 -21.89
C VAL A 168 -19.61 2.52 -21.76
N PRO A 169 -19.90 3.15 -20.62
CA PRO A 169 -21.02 4.10 -20.52
C PRO A 169 -20.89 5.31 -21.46
N VAL A 170 -19.68 5.84 -21.63
CA VAL A 170 -19.41 6.96 -22.55
C VAL A 170 -19.64 6.55 -24.00
N TRP A 171 -19.17 5.37 -24.39
CA TRP A 171 -19.40 4.78 -25.71
C TRP A 171 -20.87 4.48 -25.95
N SER A 172 -21.59 3.95 -24.96
CA SER A 172 -23.02 3.67 -25.05
C SER A 172 -23.84 4.96 -25.20
N ALA A 173 -23.51 6.01 -24.46
CA ALA A 173 -24.16 7.32 -24.58
C ALA A 173 -23.93 7.95 -25.96
N PHE A 174 -22.72 7.81 -26.51
CA PHE A 174 -22.41 8.25 -27.87
C PHE A 174 -23.23 7.51 -28.93
N ASN A 175 -23.31 6.18 -28.85
CA ASN A 175 -24.14 5.40 -29.78
C ASN A 175 -25.63 5.73 -29.66
N GLY A 176 -26.14 5.90 -28.44
CA GLY A 176 -27.52 6.33 -28.21
C GLY A 176 -27.79 7.73 -28.79
N TRP A 177 -26.83 8.64 -28.70
CA TRP A 177 -26.93 9.96 -29.32
C TRP A 177 -26.97 9.87 -30.84
N ILE A 178 -26.07 9.10 -31.47
CA ILE A 178 -26.05 8.87 -32.93
C ILE A 178 -27.38 8.29 -33.41
N TYR A 179 -27.89 7.27 -32.72
CA TYR A 179 -29.13 6.60 -33.09
C TYR A 179 -30.34 7.55 -33.02
N ASN A 180 -30.40 8.42 -32.01
CA ASN A 180 -31.53 9.32 -31.78
C ASN A 180 -31.46 10.63 -32.59
N HIS A 181 -30.27 11.12 -32.95
CA HIS A 181 -30.09 12.44 -33.58
C HIS A 181 -29.71 12.39 -35.06
N GLY A 182 -29.41 11.20 -35.63
CA GLY A 182 -29.54 10.88 -37.06
C GLY A 182 -28.95 11.86 -38.09
N GLY A 183 -28.00 12.74 -37.75
CA GLY A 183 -27.56 13.84 -38.60
C GLY A 183 -26.05 14.07 -38.60
N ILE A 184 -25.49 14.25 -39.81
CA ILE A 184 -24.06 14.46 -40.10
C ILE A 184 -23.55 15.81 -39.54
N ASP A 185 -24.44 16.79 -39.35
CA ASP A 185 -24.08 18.18 -39.06
C ASP A 185 -23.47 18.40 -37.66
N ASP A 186 -23.77 17.54 -36.68
CA ASP A 186 -23.18 17.59 -35.33
C ASP A 186 -22.25 16.40 -35.02
N LEU A 187 -22.00 15.53 -36.02
CA LEU A 187 -21.17 14.33 -35.86
C LEU A 187 -19.74 14.67 -35.43
N GLY A 188 -19.18 15.75 -35.97
CA GLY A 188 -17.86 16.26 -35.58
C GLY A 188 -17.81 16.65 -34.10
N LYS A 189 -18.84 17.31 -33.57
CA LYS A 189 -18.92 17.71 -32.16
C LYS A 189 -19.10 16.49 -31.25
N ALA A 190 -19.91 15.52 -31.66
CA ALA A 190 -20.12 14.29 -30.90
C ALA A 190 -18.85 13.41 -30.84
N ILE A 191 -18.13 13.28 -31.96
CA ILE A 191 -16.83 12.60 -32.02
C ILE A 191 -15.82 13.32 -31.13
N TRP A 192 -15.79 14.66 -31.20
CA TRP A 192 -14.89 15.46 -30.36
C TRP A 192 -15.20 15.25 -28.87
N TYR A 193 -16.47 15.27 -28.49
CA TYR A 193 -16.89 14.99 -27.11
C TYR A 193 -16.52 13.57 -26.65
N LEU A 194 -16.75 12.56 -27.49
CA LEU A 194 -16.33 11.18 -27.23
C LEU A 194 -14.82 11.09 -27.02
N ALA A 195 -14.04 11.64 -27.94
CA ALA A 195 -12.58 11.64 -27.87
C ALA A 195 -12.07 12.35 -26.61
N THR A 196 -12.69 13.47 -26.25
CA THR A 196 -12.34 14.22 -25.04
C THR A 196 -12.66 13.41 -23.78
N MET A 197 -13.84 12.80 -23.69
CA MET A 197 -14.25 12.00 -22.53
C MET A 197 -13.41 10.73 -22.37
N ILE A 198 -13.13 10.01 -23.47
CA ILE A 198 -12.22 8.85 -23.45
C ILE A 198 -10.81 9.30 -23.04
N SER A 199 -10.33 10.43 -23.54
CA SER A 199 -9.01 10.96 -23.17
C SER A 199 -8.94 11.33 -21.69
N ILE A 200 -10.00 11.95 -21.13
CA ILE A 200 -10.10 12.25 -19.70
C ILE A 200 -10.08 10.96 -18.87
N ILE A 201 -10.84 9.93 -19.27
CA ILE A 201 -10.84 8.62 -18.60
C ILE A 201 -9.45 7.98 -18.68
N ALA A 202 -8.80 8.03 -19.83
CA ALA A 202 -7.45 7.50 -20.01
C ALA A 202 -6.44 8.21 -19.10
N ILE A 203 -6.48 9.54 -19.02
CA ILE A 203 -5.63 10.33 -18.12
C ILE A 203 -5.93 9.98 -16.65
N LEU A 204 -7.20 9.88 -16.27
CA LEU A 204 -7.59 9.52 -14.91
C LEU A 204 -7.09 8.11 -14.53
N VAL A 205 -7.23 7.12 -15.40
CA VAL A 205 -6.87 5.74 -15.12
C VAL A 205 -5.35 5.52 -15.20
N PHE A 206 -4.70 5.98 -16.27
CA PHE A 206 -3.29 5.67 -16.54
C PHE A 206 -2.31 6.71 -16.01
N SER A 207 -2.68 7.99 -15.98
CA SER A 207 -1.77 9.06 -15.53
C SER A 207 -1.95 9.45 -14.06
N ILE A 208 -3.13 9.24 -13.49
CA ILE A 208 -3.43 9.61 -12.10
C ILE A 208 -3.57 8.36 -11.22
N TRP A 209 -4.51 7.48 -11.55
CA TRP A 209 -4.83 6.32 -10.72
C TRP A 209 -3.73 5.26 -10.71
N MET A 210 -3.16 4.92 -11.86
CA MET A 210 -2.07 3.95 -11.95
C MET A 210 -0.84 4.38 -11.13
N PRO A 211 -0.32 5.62 -11.22
CA PRO A 211 0.76 6.06 -10.34
C PRO A 211 0.36 6.12 -8.87
N ILE A 212 -0.85 6.56 -8.52
CA ILE A 212 -1.31 6.58 -7.11
C ILE A 212 -1.41 5.17 -6.55
N LYS A 213 -1.91 4.20 -7.34
CA LYS A 213 -1.98 2.80 -6.92
C LYS A 213 -0.59 2.19 -6.78
N VAL A 214 0.28 2.39 -7.78
CA VAL A 214 1.66 1.86 -7.81
C VAL A 214 2.58 2.54 -6.79
N SER A 215 2.30 3.77 -6.37
CA SER A 215 3.15 4.49 -5.42
C SER A 215 2.57 4.45 -4.00
N LEU A 216 1.32 4.86 -3.81
CA LEU A 216 0.72 5.12 -2.50
C LEU A 216 0.05 3.88 -1.90
N LEU A 217 -0.78 3.18 -2.69
CA LEU A 217 -1.43 1.95 -2.23
C LEU A 217 -0.44 0.79 -2.18
N GLU A 218 0.48 0.69 -3.13
CA GLU A 218 1.56 -0.28 -3.07
C GLU A 218 2.53 -0.02 -1.91
N GLU A 219 2.77 1.22 -1.46
CA GLU A 219 3.54 1.46 -0.23
C GLU A 219 2.76 1.04 1.03
N LEU A 220 1.46 1.33 1.08
CA LEU A 220 0.59 0.99 2.22
C LEU A 220 0.29 -0.52 2.34
N PHE A 221 0.23 -1.25 1.22
CA PHE A 221 -0.06 -2.69 1.20
C PHE A 221 1.18 -3.56 0.92
N CYS A 222 2.26 -2.98 0.38
CA CYS A 222 3.55 -3.58 0.00
C CYS A 222 3.40 -4.84 -0.87
N ARG A 223 3.71 -4.73 -2.17
CA ARG A 223 3.71 -5.84 -3.15
C ARG A 223 4.42 -7.06 -2.56
N LYS A 224 3.84 -8.26 -2.73
CA LYS A 224 4.44 -9.50 -2.21
C LYS A 224 5.91 -9.65 -2.65
N SER A 225 6.26 -9.23 -3.87
CA SER A 225 7.63 -9.20 -4.38
C SER A 225 8.55 -8.19 -3.66
N SER A 226 8.06 -7.01 -3.26
CA SER A 226 8.86 -6.05 -2.50
C SER A 226 9.11 -6.55 -1.08
N LYS A 227 8.11 -7.19 -0.45
CA LYS A 227 8.25 -7.87 0.84
C LYS A 227 9.27 -9.01 0.78
N ILE A 228 9.21 -9.84 -0.26
CA ILE A 228 10.22 -10.88 -0.51
C ILE A 228 11.62 -10.27 -0.66
N LEU A 229 11.76 -9.18 -1.42
CA LEU A 229 13.05 -8.48 -1.57
C LEU A 229 13.58 -7.94 -0.23
N TYR A 230 12.72 -7.35 0.61
CA TYR A 230 13.13 -6.89 1.94
C TYR A 230 13.55 -8.06 2.84
N LEU A 231 12.86 -9.20 2.76
CA LEU A 231 13.23 -10.40 3.49
C LEU A 231 14.57 -10.97 3.01
N ILE A 232 14.84 -10.98 1.70
CA ILE A 232 16.14 -11.37 1.13
C ILE A 232 17.24 -10.46 1.69
N LYS A 233 17.07 -9.14 1.63
CA LYS A 233 18.04 -8.18 2.19
C LYS A 233 18.27 -8.38 3.68
N ALA A 234 17.22 -8.71 4.44
CA ALA A 234 17.34 -9.02 5.85
C ALA A 234 18.19 -10.27 6.09
N LEU A 235 17.97 -11.34 5.31
CA LEU A 235 18.76 -12.57 5.40
C LEU A 235 20.22 -12.36 4.98
N GLU A 236 20.47 -11.59 3.93
CA GLU A 236 21.83 -11.21 3.51
C GLU A 236 22.53 -10.39 4.61
N SER A 237 21.81 -9.48 5.26
CA SER A 237 22.34 -8.71 6.41
C SER A 237 22.65 -9.63 7.60
N ILE A 238 21.77 -10.61 7.89
CA ILE A 238 22.00 -11.61 8.95
C ILE A 238 23.22 -12.47 8.61
N LYS A 239 23.36 -12.94 7.36
CA LYS A 239 24.53 -13.70 6.89
C LYS A 239 25.82 -12.90 7.14
N PHE A 240 25.86 -11.66 6.65
CA PHE A 240 27.00 -10.76 6.85
C PHE A 240 27.32 -10.56 8.33
N SER A 241 26.30 -10.42 9.17
CA SER A 241 26.45 -10.20 10.61
C SER A 241 27.02 -11.41 11.37
N LEU A 242 26.70 -12.62 10.92
CA LEU A 242 27.21 -13.87 11.49
C LEU A 242 28.67 -14.11 11.10
N GLU A 243 29.06 -13.71 9.89
CA GLU A 243 30.44 -13.73 9.41
C GLU A 243 31.29 -12.64 10.09
N ASN A 244 30.68 -11.53 10.49
CA ASN A 244 31.35 -10.35 11.05
C ASN A 244 30.77 -9.97 12.43
N PRO A 245 31.02 -10.76 13.49
CA PRO A 245 30.39 -10.56 14.80
C PRO A 245 30.71 -9.21 15.46
N ASN A 246 31.81 -8.56 15.07
CA ASN A 246 32.18 -7.22 15.54
C ASN A 246 31.30 -6.10 14.94
N TYR A 247 30.65 -6.34 13.79
CA TYR A 247 29.78 -5.38 13.11
C TYR A 247 28.40 -5.22 13.79
N VAL A 248 27.90 -6.29 14.42
CA VAL A 248 26.60 -6.29 15.12
C VAL A 248 26.60 -5.35 16.33
N LYS A 249 27.72 -5.30 17.07
CA LYS A 249 27.83 -4.47 18.28
C LYS A 249 27.68 -2.97 17.99
N THR A 250 28.02 -2.53 16.78
CA THR A 250 27.89 -1.13 16.34
C THR A 250 26.48 -0.75 15.90
N GLU A 251 25.66 -1.69 15.45
CA GLU A 251 24.31 -1.40 14.94
C GLU A 251 23.18 -1.69 15.93
N THR A 252 23.42 -2.46 17.00
CA THR A 252 22.43 -2.68 18.06
C THR A 252 22.48 -1.50 19.05
N PRO A 253 21.57 -0.51 18.99
CA PRO A 253 21.49 0.44 20.08
C PRO A 253 20.93 -0.33 21.28
N GLY A 254 21.40 -0.03 22.49
CA GLY A 254 20.85 -0.57 23.75
C GLY A 254 19.38 -0.20 24.05
N VAL A 255 18.61 0.15 23.02
CA VAL A 255 17.25 0.68 23.04
C VAL A 255 16.20 -0.44 22.84
N ILE A 256 16.55 -1.52 22.13
CA ILE A 256 15.62 -2.60 21.77
C ILE A 256 15.67 -3.72 22.82
N LYS A 257 14.61 -3.86 23.63
CA LYS A 257 14.53 -4.91 24.66
C LYS A 257 14.33 -6.28 24.03
N GLN A 258 15.30 -7.19 24.22
CA GLN A 258 15.24 -8.57 23.73
C GLN A 258 14.01 -9.35 24.24
N SER A 259 13.50 -9.00 25.43
CA SER A 259 12.27 -9.58 25.99
C SER A 259 11.04 -9.35 25.11
N ILE A 260 10.96 -8.21 24.44
CA ILE A 260 9.85 -7.87 23.53
C ILE A 260 9.95 -8.72 22.27
N ILE A 261 11.15 -8.86 21.70
CA ILE A 261 11.41 -9.73 20.54
C ILE A 261 11.00 -11.17 20.87
N ASN A 262 11.49 -11.68 22.00
CA ASN A 262 11.18 -13.04 22.44
C ASN A 262 9.69 -13.24 22.71
N SER A 263 8.98 -12.25 23.25
CA SER A 263 7.54 -12.34 23.50
C SER A 263 6.75 -12.44 22.19
N ILE A 264 7.11 -11.67 21.17
CA ILE A 264 6.43 -11.70 19.87
C ILE A 264 6.77 -12.99 19.14
N VAL A 265 8.00 -13.50 19.23
CA VAL A 265 8.35 -14.81 18.65
C VAL A 265 7.61 -15.95 19.37
N LYS A 266 7.49 -15.90 20.71
CA LYS A 266 6.84 -16.96 21.53
C LYS A 266 5.31 -16.95 21.53
N GLU A 267 4.65 -15.79 21.51
CA GLU A 267 3.18 -15.70 21.34
C GLU A 267 2.71 -16.38 20.04
N ASN A 268 3.64 -16.62 19.11
CA ASN A 268 3.39 -17.19 17.80
C ASN A 268 3.71 -18.70 17.66
N ASN A 269 4.12 -19.37 18.75
CA ASN A 269 4.31 -20.84 18.79
C ASN A 269 3.11 -21.60 19.40
N LYS A 270 2.03 -20.90 19.74
CA LYS A 270 0.69 -21.46 20.01
C LYS A 270 -0.23 -21.18 18.83
#